data_AF-A0A151S4Y3-F1
#
_entry.id   AF-A0A151S4Y3-F1
#
_cell.length_a   1.000
_cell.length_b   1.000
_cell.length_c   1.000
_cell.angle_alpha   90.00
_cell.angle_beta   90.00
_cell.angle_gamma   90.00
#
_symmetry.space_group_name_H-M   'P 1'
#
loop_
_entity.id
_entity.type
_entity.pdbx_description
1 polymer ?
#
loop_
_entity_poly.entity_id
_entity_poly.type
_entity_poly.pdbx_seq_one_letter_code
_entity_poly.pdbx_strand_id
1 'polypeptide(L)'
;MVYFYMKGEALSWFKWMHQNQQLHDWESFIQEIEARFGPFAYQNHEAELLKLKQTSTVAEFQQRFEKLSNRVFGLSPVTLCNCFISGLTPAI
;
A
#
# COMPACT_ATOMS: atom_id res chain seq x y z
N MET A 1 25.93 9.97 7.63
CA MET A 1 26.03 8.50 7.41
C MET A 1 24.74 7.86 7.90
N VAL A 2 23.97 7.25 7.00
CA VAL A 2 22.58 6.80 7.19
C VAL A 2 22.42 5.78 8.32
N TYR A 3 23.47 5.00 8.58
CA TYR A 3 23.63 4.07 9.70
C TYR A 3 23.26 4.65 11.08
N PHE A 4 23.56 5.92 11.37
CA PHE A 4 23.31 6.51 12.70
C PHE A 4 21.82 6.71 13.00
N TYR A 5 20.97 6.72 11.97
CA TYR A 5 19.53 6.91 12.10
C TYR A 5 18.75 5.58 12.14
N MET A 6 19.41 4.44 11.92
CA MET A 6 18.81 3.11 11.96
C MET A 6 19.03 2.47 13.33
N LYS A 7 17.97 1.99 13.96
CA LYS A 7 18.03 1.28 15.25
C LYS A 7 17.31 -0.07 15.15
N GLY A 8 17.77 -1.04 15.94
CA GLY A 8 17.14 -2.37 16.02
C GLY A 8 17.17 -3.13 14.69
N GLU A 9 16.03 -3.68 14.29
CA GLU A 9 15.92 -4.55 13.10
C GLU A 9 16.30 -3.86 11.78
N ALA A 10 16.03 -2.57 11.65
CA ALA A 10 16.41 -1.79 10.47
C ALA A 10 17.94 -1.76 10.27
N LEU A 11 18.70 -1.73 11.37
CA LEU A 11 20.15 -1.74 11.32
C LEU A 11 20.71 -3.12 10.94
N SER A 12 20.12 -4.19 11.49
CA SER A 12 20.49 -5.57 11.13
C SER A 12 20.23 -5.86 9.65
N TRP A 13 19.08 -5.40 9.14
CA TRP A 13 18.74 -5.49 7.72
C TRP A 13 19.71 -4.69 6.84
N PHE A 14 20.00 -3.45 7.19
CA PHE A 14 20.95 -2.62 6.42
C PHE A 14 22.33 -3.27 6.33
N LYS A 15 22.84 -3.82 7.44
CA LYS A 15 24.11 -4.55 7.47
C LYS A 15 24.07 -5.78 6.57
N TRP A 16 22.98 -6.55 6.57
CA TRP A 16 22.81 -7.71 5.71
C TRP A 16 22.77 -7.31 4.22
N MET A 17 22.00 -6.28 3.86
CA MET A 17 21.91 -5.79 2.47
C MET A 17 23.28 -5.31 1.96
N HIS A 18 24.01 -4.57 2.80
CA HIS A 18 25.35 -4.10 2.48
C HIS A 18 26.36 -5.25 2.33
N GLN A 19 26.28 -6.28 3.18
CA GLN A 19 27.15 -7.46 3.09
C GLN A 19 26.88 -8.30 1.84
N ASN A 20 25.63 -8.37 1.39
CA ASN A 20 25.23 -9.11 0.18
C ASN A 20 25.33 -8.27 -1.11
N GLN A 21 25.96 -7.09 -1.05
CA GLN A 21 26.09 -6.16 -2.17
C GLN A 21 24.76 -5.82 -2.87
N GLN A 22 23.64 -5.87 -2.15
CA GLN A 22 22.30 -5.62 -2.71
C GLN A 22 21.97 -4.12 -2.81
N LEU A 23 22.87 -3.25 -2.31
CA LEU A 23 22.72 -1.80 -2.37
C LEU A 23 23.63 -1.26 -3.47
N HIS A 24 23.12 -1.25 -4.69
CA HIS A 24 23.87 -0.79 -5.87
C HIS A 24 23.87 0.74 -5.99
N ASP A 25 22.73 1.36 -5.73
CA ASP A 25 22.55 2.81 -5.84
C ASP A 25 21.69 3.36 -4.70
N TRP A 26 21.83 4.65 -4.42
CA TRP A 26 21.04 5.34 -3.40
C TRP A 26 19.53 5.25 -3.67
N GLU A 27 19.12 5.28 -4.94
CA GLU A 27 17.73 5.17 -5.36
C GLU A 27 17.16 3.76 -5.09
N SER A 28 17.90 2.71 -5.42
CA SER A 28 17.53 1.33 -5.08
C SER A 28 17.46 1.12 -3.57
N PHE A 29 18.36 1.73 -2.81
CA PHE A 29 18.32 1.69 -1.35
C PHE A 29 17.05 2.34 -0.78
N ILE A 30 16.60 3.48 -1.35
CA ILE A 30 15.33 4.11 -0.96
C ILE A 30 14.14 3.20 -1.31
N GLN A 31 14.12 2.58 -2.48
CA GLN A 31 13.04 1.66 -2.84
C GLN A 31 12.97 0.46 -1.90
N GLU A 32 14.12 -0.15 -1.58
CA GLU A 32 14.19 -1.31 -0.69
C GLU A 32 13.82 -0.96 0.76
N ILE A 33 14.19 0.23 1.24
CA ILE A 33 13.82 0.67 2.59
C ILE A 33 12.34 1.06 2.67
N GLU A 34 11.78 1.68 1.63
CA GLU A 34 10.34 1.95 1.53
C GLU A 34 9.53 0.66 1.37
N ALA A 35 10.02 -0.33 0.64
CA ALA A 35 9.37 -1.62 0.47
C ALA A 35 9.33 -2.44 1.76
N ARG A 36 10.33 -2.29 2.65
CA ARG A 36 10.42 -3.06 3.91
C ARG A 36 9.87 -2.33 5.12
N PHE A 37 10.05 -1.00 5.18
CA PHE A 37 9.72 -0.18 6.35
C PHE A 37 8.84 1.02 6.01
N GLY A 38 8.56 1.26 4.73
CA GLY A 38 7.64 2.31 4.32
C GLY A 38 6.17 1.91 4.53
N PRO A 39 5.26 2.90 4.61
CA PRO A 39 3.82 2.66 4.76
C PRO A 39 3.22 1.86 3.58
N PHE A 40 3.86 1.88 2.41
CA PHE A 40 3.46 1.11 1.23
C PHE A 40 3.62 -0.41 1.39
N ALA A 41 4.53 -0.87 2.27
CA ALA A 41 4.70 -2.29 2.56
C ALA A 41 3.48 -2.93 3.26
N TYR A 42 2.71 -2.10 3.98
CA TYR A 42 1.59 -2.57 4.81
C TYR A 42 0.21 -2.08 4.34
N GLN A 43 0.15 -1.03 3.51
CA GLN A 43 -1.11 -0.53 2.92
C GLN A 43 -1.18 -0.91 1.44
N ASN A 44 -1.58 -2.15 1.18
CA ASN A 44 -2.05 -2.54 -0.13
C ASN A 44 -3.44 -1.92 -0.35
N HIS A 45 -3.44 -0.66 -0.79
CA HIS A 45 -4.64 0.13 -1.05
C HIS A 45 -5.57 -0.56 -2.07
N GLU A 46 -5.01 -1.35 -3.01
CA GLU A 46 -5.80 -2.18 -3.94
C GLU A 46 -6.54 -3.30 -3.20
N ALA A 47 -5.86 -3.99 -2.28
CA ALA A 47 -6.48 -5.00 -1.43
C ALA A 47 -7.51 -4.41 -0.45
N GLU A 48 -7.28 -3.21 0.07
CA GLU A 48 -8.26 -2.48 0.88
C GLU A 48 -9.50 -2.09 0.06
N LEU A 49 -9.30 -1.62 -1.18
CA LEU A 49 -10.39 -1.27 -2.10
C LEU A 49 -11.20 -2.51 -2.51
N LEU A 50 -10.55 -3.64 -2.77
CA LEU A 50 -11.21 -4.93 -3.08
C LEU A 50 -11.99 -5.51 -1.89
N LYS A 51 -11.53 -5.25 -0.66
CA LYS A 51 -12.20 -5.71 0.57
C LYS A 51 -13.26 -4.73 1.07
N LEU A 52 -13.37 -3.54 0.48
CA LEU A 52 -14.33 -2.54 0.92
C LEU A 52 -15.75 -3.05 0.70
N LYS A 53 -16.54 -3.11 1.77
CA LYS A 53 -17.96 -3.47 1.74
C LYS A 53 -18.83 -2.36 2.31
N GLN A 54 -20.02 -2.23 1.78
CA GLN A 54 -21.06 -1.37 2.34
C GLN A 54 -21.48 -1.93 3.70
N THR A 55 -21.31 -1.12 4.76
CA THR A 55 -21.73 -1.48 6.13
C THR A 55 -22.97 -0.71 6.59
N SER A 56 -23.26 0.42 5.94
CA SER A 56 -24.32 1.35 6.34
C SER A 56 -24.98 1.92 5.09
N THR A 57 -24.96 3.25 4.89
CA THR A 57 -25.58 3.88 3.72
C THR A 57 -24.69 3.77 2.49
N VAL A 58 -25.32 3.79 1.31
CA VAL A 58 -24.61 3.83 0.03
C VAL A 58 -23.75 5.10 -0.07
N ALA A 59 -24.22 6.23 0.46
CA ALA A 59 -23.49 7.50 0.44
C ALA A 59 -22.17 7.43 1.25
N GLU A 60 -22.20 6.83 2.45
CA GLU A 60 -20.97 6.65 3.23
C GLU A 60 -20.00 5.67 2.56
N PHE A 61 -20.52 4.60 1.95
CA PHE A 61 -19.72 3.66 1.18
C PHE A 61 -19.04 4.35 0.01
N GLN A 62 -19.79 5.15 -0.76
CA GLN A 62 -19.25 5.91 -1.89
C GLN A 62 -18.12 6.84 -1.46
N GLN A 63 -18.31 7.60 -0.37
CA GLN A 63 -17.27 8.52 0.11
C GLN A 63 -15.99 7.78 0.55
N ARG A 64 -16.12 6.59 1.15
CA ARG A 64 -14.96 5.75 1.51
C ARG A 64 -14.27 5.18 0.27
N PHE A 65 -15.06 4.75 -0.72
CA PHE A 65 -14.55 4.23 -1.99
C PHE A 65 -13.76 5.30 -2.75
N GLU A 66 -14.29 6.52 -2.88
CA GLU A 66 -13.62 7.65 -3.56
C GLU A 66 -12.29 8.03 -2.87
N LYS A 67 -12.26 8.02 -1.54
CA LYS A 67 -11.02 8.30 -0.78
C LYS A 67 -9.94 7.25 -1.01
N LEU A 68 -10.33 5.97 -1.10
CA LEU A 68 -9.40 4.87 -1.35
C LEU A 68 -8.98 4.81 -2.83
N SER A 69 -9.90 5.04 -3.77
CA SER A 69 -9.59 5.02 -5.21
C SER A 69 -8.58 6.11 -5.59
N ASN A 70 -8.63 7.27 -4.95
CA ASN A 70 -7.66 8.35 -5.16
C ASN A 70 -6.23 8.00 -4.70
N ARG A 71 -6.06 6.92 -3.93
CA ARG A 71 -4.76 6.43 -3.44
C ARG A 71 -4.25 5.21 -4.20
N VAL A 72 -5.06 4.68 -5.12
CA VAL A 72 -4.72 3.52 -5.94
C VAL A 72 -4.32 4.00 -7.34
N PHE A 73 -3.16 3.55 -7.82
CA PHE A 73 -2.65 3.86 -9.15
C PHE A 73 -2.58 2.58 -9.99
N GLY A 74 -2.92 2.66 -11.29
CA GLY A 74 -2.77 1.54 -12.22
C GLY A 74 -3.99 0.64 -12.41
N LEU A 75 -5.09 0.84 -11.66
CA LEU A 75 -6.35 0.13 -11.91
C LEU A 75 -7.11 0.72 -13.10
N SER A 76 -7.63 -0.16 -13.96
CA SER A 76 -8.55 0.23 -15.04
C SER A 76 -9.85 0.80 -14.46
N PRO A 77 -10.48 1.81 -15.11
CA PRO A 77 -11.81 2.30 -14.74
C PRO A 77 -12.85 1.17 -14.65
N VAL A 78 -12.75 0.16 -15.52
CA VAL A 78 -13.65 -1.01 -15.50
C VAL A 78 -13.48 -1.82 -14.21
N THR A 79 -12.24 -2.01 -13.78
CA THR A 79 -11.94 -2.72 -12.52
C THR A 79 -12.47 -1.97 -11.32
N LEU A 80 -12.34 -0.64 -11.29
CA LEU A 80 -12.91 0.20 -10.24
C LEU A 80 -14.44 0.10 -10.18
N CYS A 81 -15.12 0.15 -11.34
CA CYS A 81 -16.57 -0.05 -11.40
C CYS A 81 -16.98 -1.43 -10.86
N ASN A 82 -16.28 -2.49 -11.26
CA ASN A 82 -16.57 -3.84 -10.78
C ASN A 82 -16.34 -3.98 -9.26
N CYS A 83 -15.29 -3.35 -8.71
CA CYS A 83 -15.04 -3.33 -7.27
C CYS A 83 -16.16 -2.60 -6.52
N PHE A 84 -16.61 -1.46 -7.05
CA PHE A 84 -17.71 -0.71 -6.47
C PHE A 84 -18.99 -1.56 -6.39
N ILE A 85 -19.37 -2.19 -7.50
CA ILE A 85 -20.57 -3.06 -7.57
C ILE A 85 -20.44 -4.25 -6.62
N SER A 86 -19.26 -4.89 -6.56
CA SER A 86 -19.01 -6.03 -5.66
C SER A 86 -19.06 -5.67 -4.17
N GLY A 87 -18.81 -4.41 -3.82
CA GLY A 87 -18.84 -3.93 -2.44
C GLY A 87 -20.24 -3.52 -1.95
N LEU A 88 -21.19 -3.32 -2.86
CA LEU A 88 -22.58 -2.97 -2.52
C LEU A 88 -23.31 -4.16 -1.90
N THR A 89 -24.11 -3.89 -0.87
CA THR A 89 -25.03 -4.89 -0.33
C THR A 89 -26.26 -5.02 -1.22
N PRO A 90 -26.77 -6.24 -1.48
CA PRO A 90 -28.03 -6.40 -2.20
C PRO A 90 -29.15 -5.67 -1.44
N ALA A 91 -30.02 -4.99 -2.19
CA ALA A 91 -31.26 -4.48 -1.62
C ALA A 91 -32.09 -5.68 -1.12
N ILE A 92 -32.41 -5.68 0.18
CA ILE A 92 -33.34 -6.63 0.79
C ILE A 92 -34.76 -6.18 0.44
#